data_AF-C3S301-F1
#
_entry.id   AF-C3S301-F1
#
_cell.length_a   1.000
_cell.length_b   1.000
_cell.length_c   1.000
_cell.angle_alpha   90.00
_cell.angle_beta   90.00
_cell.angle_gamma   90.00
#
_symmetry.space_group_name_H-M   'P 1'
#
loop_
_entity.id
_entity.type
_entity.pdbx_description
1 polymer ?
#
loop_
_entity_poly.entity_id
_entity_poly.type
_entity_poly.pdbx_seq_one_letter_code
_entity_poly.pdbx_strand_id
1 'polypeptide(L)'
;GYYSAADEAHEVSPELARYGVSSKDWGYGWAKTDERFDVSKHPNEPNRNGYVVEIDPADPTSTPKKRTALGRFKHENAEVVINNDGRVVIYMGDDERGEFLYRYISNGVYAPGADTDDLMENGTLYAAKFENDGTGKWMELSPAATGMATQAEVCIPHPHRCLHRRRNDDG
;
A
#
# COMPACT_ATOMS: atom_id res chain seq x y z
N GLY A 1 -11.36 12.13 -4.82
CA GLY A 1 -10.26 12.32 -3.85
C GLY A 1 -9.46 13.54 -4.25
N TYR A 2 -8.17 13.57 -3.93
CA TYR A 2 -7.26 14.67 -4.32
C TYR A 2 -6.95 14.73 -5.81
N TYR A 3 -7.09 13.60 -6.50
CA TYR A 3 -6.87 13.45 -7.93
C TYR A 3 -8.21 13.45 -8.67
N SER A 4 -8.23 14.15 -9.80
CA SER A 4 -9.36 14.24 -10.73
C SER A 4 -8.86 14.51 -12.15
N ALA A 5 -9.74 14.70 -13.12
CA ALA A 5 -9.37 15.18 -14.44
C ALA A 5 -9.99 16.54 -14.69
N ALA A 6 -9.31 17.41 -15.45
CA ALA A 6 -9.91 18.70 -15.84
C ALA A 6 -11.15 18.50 -16.73
N ASP A 7 -11.13 17.46 -17.56
CA ASP A 7 -12.29 16.96 -18.30
C ASP A 7 -12.97 15.83 -17.52
N GLU A 8 -14.19 16.09 -17.02
CA GLU A 8 -14.97 15.09 -16.27
C GLU A 8 -15.38 13.89 -17.13
N ALA A 9 -15.34 13.99 -18.46
CA ALA A 9 -15.60 12.88 -19.38
C ALA A 9 -14.39 11.93 -19.54
N HIS A 10 -13.23 12.26 -18.97
CA HIS A 10 -12.03 11.41 -19.06
C HIS A 10 -12.28 10.02 -18.44
N GLU A 11 -11.89 8.97 -19.15
CA GLU A 11 -11.96 7.61 -18.63
C GLU A 11 -10.77 7.32 -17.71
N VAL A 12 -11.07 6.97 -16.46
CA VAL A 12 -10.07 6.57 -15.47
C VAL A 12 -9.84 5.06 -15.56
N SER A 13 -8.58 4.63 -15.45
CA SER A 13 -8.25 3.20 -15.51
C SER A 13 -8.94 2.41 -14.38
N PRO A 14 -9.24 1.11 -14.57
CA PRO A 14 -9.85 0.28 -13.52
C PRO A 14 -9.04 0.24 -12.22
N GLU A 15 -7.71 0.27 -12.31
CA GLU A 15 -6.80 0.29 -11.16
C GLU A 15 -6.97 1.59 -10.37
N LEU A 16 -6.99 2.75 -11.05
CA LEU A 16 -7.21 4.04 -10.40
C LEU A 16 -8.62 4.14 -9.80
N ALA A 17 -9.64 3.69 -10.52
CA ALA A 17 -11.02 3.66 -10.05
C ALA A 17 -11.18 2.84 -8.76
N ARG A 18 -10.45 1.72 -8.66
CA ARG A 18 -10.41 0.87 -7.45
C ARG A 18 -9.89 1.59 -6.21
N TYR A 19 -8.97 2.54 -6.36
CA TYR A 19 -8.48 3.39 -5.27
C TYR A 19 -9.36 4.62 -5.02
N GLY A 20 -10.54 4.71 -5.65
CA GLY A 20 -11.47 5.82 -5.52
C GLY A 20 -11.07 7.08 -6.30
N VAL A 21 -10.18 6.95 -7.30
CA VAL A 21 -9.88 8.03 -8.24
C VAL A 21 -10.99 8.08 -9.30
N SER A 22 -11.48 9.28 -9.57
CA SER A 22 -12.53 9.53 -10.56
C SER A 22 -12.15 10.77 -11.36
N SER A 23 -12.60 10.88 -12.62
CA SER A 23 -12.48 12.12 -13.39
C SER A 23 -13.22 13.27 -12.73
N LYS A 24 -14.31 12.97 -12.01
CA LYS A 24 -15.09 13.94 -11.27
C LYS A 24 -14.42 14.32 -9.96
N ASP A 25 -14.21 15.62 -9.79
CA ASP A 25 -13.63 16.20 -8.58
C ASP A 25 -14.56 16.06 -7.36
N TRP A 26 -13.97 15.88 -6.18
CA TRP A 26 -14.71 15.78 -4.91
C TRP A 26 -15.03 17.14 -4.27
N GLY A 27 -14.72 18.25 -4.95
CA GLY A 27 -14.85 19.62 -4.47
C GLY A 27 -13.53 20.26 -4.04
N TYR A 28 -12.40 19.56 -4.15
CA TYR A 28 -11.07 20.09 -3.82
C TYR A 28 -10.49 21.00 -4.92
N GLY A 29 -10.80 20.71 -6.19
CA GLY A 29 -10.39 21.52 -7.34
C GLY A 29 -8.88 21.54 -7.63
N TRP A 30 -8.09 20.61 -7.07
CA TRP A 30 -6.62 20.65 -7.18
C TRP A 30 -6.11 20.47 -8.61
N ALA A 31 -6.73 19.60 -9.41
CA ALA A 31 -6.38 19.41 -10.83
C ALA A 31 -6.55 20.68 -11.68
N LYS A 32 -7.34 21.66 -11.20
CA LYS A 32 -7.53 22.96 -11.89
C LYS A 32 -6.38 23.94 -11.63
N THR A 33 -5.58 23.71 -10.59
CA THR A 33 -4.56 24.65 -10.11
C THR A 33 -3.14 24.08 -10.26
N ASP A 34 -2.96 22.77 -10.03
CA ASP A 34 -1.70 22.06 -10.17
C ASP A 34 -1.94 20.82 -11.03
N GLU A 35 -1.33 20.79 -12.22
CA GLU A 35 -1.54 19.72 -13.20
C GLU A 35 -1.11 18.35 -12.68
N ARG A 36 -0.23 18.30 -11.68
CA ARG A 36 0.17 17.05 -11.01
C ARG A 36 -1.02 16.25 -10.48
N PHE A 37 -2.13 16.89 -10.13
CA PHE A 37 -3.35 16.22 -9.68
C PHE A 37 -4.34 15.86 -10.80
N ASP A 38 -4.06 16.29 -12.03
CA ASP A 38 -4.83 15.94 -13.23
C ASP A 38 -4.37 14.58 -13.78
N VAL A 39 -5.18 13.55 -13.57
CA VAL A 39 -4.84 12.17 -13.97
C VAL A 39 -4.84 11.98 -15.49
N SER A 40 -5.46 12.89 -16.25
CA SER A 40 -5.37 12.85 -17.72
C SER A 40 -3.98 13.26 -18.23
N LYS A 41 -3.23 14.01 -17.41
CA LYS A 41 -1.86 14.46 -17.70
C LYS A 41 -0.79 13.66 -16.96
N HIS A 42 -1.03 13.36 -15.68
CA HIS A 42 -0.12 12.63 -14.81
C HIS A 42 -0.78 11.36 -14.25
N PRO A 43 -1.08 10.36 -15.10
CA PRO A 43 -1.82 9.16 -14.70
C PRO A 43 -1.09 8.31 -13.64
N ASN A 44 0.23 8.46 -13.54
CA ASN A 44 1.06 7.74 -12.57
C ASN A 44 1.27 8.48 -11.24
N GLU A 45 0.85 9.74 -11.12
CA GLU A 45 1.02 10.48 -9.86
C GLU A 45 0.22 9.87 -8.69
N PRO A 46 -1.01 9.36 -8.87
CA PRO A 46 -1.69 8.61 -7.83
C PRO A 46 -0.89 7.40 -7.33
N ASN A 47 -0.10 6.76 -8.19
CA ASN A 47 0.74 5.61 -7.84
C ASN A 47 1.96 6.02 -6.99
N ARG A 48 2.29 7.31 -6.91
CA ARG A 48 3.38 7.82 -6.07
C ARG A 48 2.91 8.13 -4.64
N ASN A 49 1.65 7.91 -4.30
CA ASN A 49 1.05 8.26 -3.01
C ASN A 49 0.25 7.08 -2.41
N GLY A 50 -0.05 7.15 -1.12
CA GLY A 50 -0.69 6.03 -0.38
C GLY A 50 0.31 5.04 0.21
N TYR A 51 1.45 5.55 0.71
CA TYR A 51 2.51 4.75 1.34
C TYR A 51 2.73 5.22 2.77
N VAL A 52 3.23 4.33 3.62
CA VAL A 52 3.91 4.72 4.86
C VAL A 52 5.17 5.52 4.51
N VAL A 53 5.35 6.66 5.16
CA VAL A 53 6.51 7.53 5.00
C VAL A 53 7.29 7.56 6.31
N GLU A 54 8.55 7.15 6.24
CA GLU A 54 9.47 7.27 7.36
C GLU A 54 10.08 8.67 7.39
N ILE A 55 10.15 9.23 8.59
CA ILE A 55 10.69 10.56 8.87
C ILE A 55 11.69 10.37 10.01
N ASP A 56 12.90 10.90 9.87
CA ASP A 56 13.83 11.02 10.99
C ASP A 56 13.60 12.37 11.70
N PRO A 57 13.01 12.37 12.91
CA PRO A 57 12.77 13.59 13.64
C PRO A 57 14.04 14.18 14.28
N ALA A 58 15.14 13.42 14.36
CA ALA A 58 16.40 13.86 14.95
C ALA A 58 17.30 14.62 13.94
N ASP A 59 17.14 14.35 12.64
CA ASP A 59 17.85 15.04 11.56
C ASP A 59 16.88 15.89 10.71
N PRO A 60 16.86 17.23 10.88
CA PRO A 60 15.98 18.12 10.11
C PRO A 60 16.38 18.25 8.63
N THR A 61 17.56 17.75 8.25
CA THR A 61 18.03 17.72 6.85
C THR A 61 17.73 16.38 6.16
N SER A 62 17.26 15.39 6.92
CA SER A 62 16.88 14.10 6.38
C SER A 62 15.75 14.24 5.36
N THR A 63 15.80 13.41 4.32
CA THR A 63 14.72 13.33 3.33
C THR A 63 13.78 12.18 3.71
N PRO A 64 12.49 12.44 3.98
CA PRO A 64 11.51 11.39 4.27
C PRO A 64 11.44 10.33 3.18
N LYS A 65 11.31 9.07 3.57
CA LYS A 65 11.36 7.91 2.65
C LYS A 65 10.01 7.22 2.56
N LYS A 66 9.48 7.07 1.35
CA LYS A 66 8.29 6.24 1.09
C LYS A 66 8.70 4.76 1.14
N ARG A 67 8.17 4.00 2.10
CA ARG A 67 8.52 2.58 2.30
C ARG A 67 7.60 1.70 1.46
N THR A 68 7.96 1.52 0.19
CA THR A 68 7.10 0.82 -0.80
C THR A 68 6.92 -0.68 -0.51
N ALA A 69 7.84 -1.31 0.23
CA ALA A 69 7.73 -2.72 0.61
C ALA A 69 6.53 -2.99 1.56
N LEU A 70 6.06 -1.96 2.26
CA LEU A 70 4.86 -2.02 3.10
C LEU A 70 3.55 -1.97 2.29
N GLY A 71 3.64 -1.74 0.97
CA GLY A 71 2.50 -1.73 0.05
C GLY A 71 1.75 -0.41 -0.03
N ARG A 72 0.95 -0.26 -1.08
CA ARG A 72 0.14 0.94 -1.37
C ARG A 72 -1.34 0.72 -1.12
N PHE A 73 -1.90 1.41 -0.14
CA PHE A 73 -3.33 1.44 0.22
C PHE A 73 -3.66 2.66 1.09
N LYS A 74 -4.89 2.82 1.57
CA LYS A 74 -5.30 3.95 2.42
C LYS A 74 -4.92 3.65 3.87
N HIS A 75 -3.61 3.65 4.12
CA HIS A 75 -3.01 3.41 5.44
C HIS A 75 -3.63 4.30 6.51
N GLU A 76 -4.12 3.69 7.59
CA GLU A 76 -4.56 4.41 8.80
C GLU A 76 -3.39 4.65 9.75
N ASN A 77 -2.85 3.57 10.34
CA ASN A 77 -1.65 3.58 11.18
C ASN A 77 -0.67 2.47 10.75
N ALA A 78 0.51 2.47 11.38
CA ALA A 78 1.52 1.42 11.24
C ALA A 78 2.00 1.01 12.65
N GLU A 79 1.55 -0.15 13.13
CA GLU A 79 1.91 -0.68 14.45
C GLU A 79 3.16 -1.54 14.34
N VAL A 80 4.25 -1.10 14.99
CA VAL A 80 5.56 -1.74 14.89
C VAL A 80 5.84 -2.62 16.10
N VAL A 81 6.21 -3.87 15.87
CA VAL A 81 6.56 -4.85 16.89
C VAL A 81 7.88 -5.52 16.53
N ILE A 82 8.73 -5.77 17.53
CA ILE A 82 9.88 -6.66 17.38
C ILE A 82 9.44 -8.06 17.79
N ASN A 83 9.45 -8.99 16.83
CA ASN A 83 9.07 -10.38 17.08
C ASN A 83 10.11 -11.11 17.93
N ASN A 84 9.75 -12.27 18.49
CA ASN A 84 10.65 -13.07 19.34
C ASN A 84 11.94 -13.53 18.63
N ASP A 85 11.94 -13.55 17.30
CA ASP A 85 13.11 -13.84 16.46
C ASP A 85 13.92 -12.59 16.07
N GLY A 86 13.58 -11.43 16.62
CA GLY A 86 14.26 -10.15 16.43
C GLY A 86 13.86 -9.40 15.17
N ARG A 87 13.00 -9.96 14.31
CA ARG A 87 12.57 -9.27 13.08
C ARG A 87 11.54 -8.19 13.37
N VAL A 88 11.56 -7.14 12.57
CA VAL A 88 10.56 -6.06 12.60
C VAL A 88 9.29 -6.56 11.94
N VAL A 89 8.17 -6.39 12.63
CA VAL A 89 6.82 -6.68 12.13
C VAL A 89 6.01 -5.40 12.16
N ILE A 90 5.31 -5.09 11.08
CA ILE A 90 4.49 -3.90 10.97
C ILE A 90 3.07 -4.30 10.58
N TYR A 91 2.09 -4.03 11.44
CA TYR A 91 0.66 -4.25 11.16
C TYR A 91 0.03 -2.96 10.64
N MET A 92 -0.78 -3.06 9.58
CA MET A 92 -1.34 -1.89 8.88
C MET A 92 -2.78 -2.17 8.46
N GLY A 93 -3.68 -1.20 8.66
CA GLY A 93 -5.06 -1.25 8.17
C GLY A 93 -5.26 -0.41 6.91
N ASP A 94 -6.19 -0.82 6.06
CA ASP A 94 -6.70 -0.04 4.93
C ASP A 94 -8.10 0.50 5.27
N ASP A 95 -8.22 1.81 5.49
CA ASP A 95 -9.45 2.46 5.96
C ASP A 95 -10.42 2.74 4.80
N GLU A 96 -10.99 1.65 4.27
CA GLU A 96 -12.14 1.68 3.37
C GLU A 96 -13.02 0.44 3.59
N ARG A 97 -14.33 0.59 3.33
CA ARG A 97 -15.30 -0.46 3.62
C ARG A 97 -15.00 -1.72 2.80
N GLY A 98 -14.76 -2.82 3.50
CA GLY A 98 -14.52 -4.13 2.89
C GLY A 98 -13.06 -4.40 2.51
N GLU A 99 -12.13 -3.52 2.92
CA GLU A 99 -10.69 -3.71 2.73
C GLU A 99 -10.06 -4.61 3.81
N PHE A 100 -8.72 -4.74 3.76
CA PHE A 100 -7.97 -5.78 4.47
C PHE A 100 -7.07 -5.25 5.58
N LEU A 101 -6.64 -6.18 6.43
CA LEU A 101 -5.55 -5.99 7.37
C LEU A 101 -4.26 -6.59 6.78
N TYR A 102 -3.16 -5.85 6.90
CA TYR A 102 -1.86 -6.23 6.36
C TYR A 102 -0.83 -6.41 7.47
N ARG A 103 0.19 -7.20 7.16
CA ARG A 103 1.37 -7.39 7.99
C ARG A 103 2.61 -7.41 7.10
N TYR A 104 3.61 -6.64 7.44
CA TYR A 104 4.95 -6.73 6.86
C TYR A 104 5.90 -7.39 7.87
N ILE A 105 6.84 -8.21 7.40
CA ILE A 105 7.90 -8.79 8.22
C ILE A 105 9.24 -8.57 7.52
N SER A 106 10.21 -7.96 8.20
CA SER A 106 11.55 -7.73 7.67
C SER A 106 12.32 -9.05 7.45
N ASN A 107 13.28 -9.03 6.52
CA ASN A 107 14.24 -10.12 6.36
C ASN A 107 15.36 -10.04 7.41
N GLY A 108 15.77 -8.81 7.76
CA GLY A 108 16.78 -8.55 8.79
C GLY A 108 16.20 -8.51 10.21
N VAL A 109 17.10 -8.50 11.19
CA VAL A 109 16.76 -8.36 12.62
C VAL A 109 17.10 -6.96 13.12
N TYR A 110 16.27 -6.45 14.01
CA TYR A 110 16.54 -5.21 14.72
C TYR A 110 17.60 -5.41 15.80
N ALA A 111 18.53 -4.47 15.90
CA ALA A 111 19.49 -4.37 16.99
C ALA A 111 19.64 -2.91 17.42
N PRO A 112 19.64 -2.61 18.74
CA PRO A 112 19.82 -1.24 19.22
C PRO A 112 21.11 -0.61 18.69
N GLY A 113 20.99 0.59 18.09
CA GLY A 113 22.11 1.35 17.54
C GLY A 113 22.65 0.84 16.21
N ALA A 114 22.07 -0.22 15.63
CA ALA A 114 22.35 -0.62 14.27
C ALA A 114 21.51 0.19 13.27
N ASP A 115 21.96 0.23 12.02
CA ASP A 115 21.20 0.80 10.92
C ASP A 115 19.90 0.01 10.68
N THR A 116 18.81 0.74 10.50
CA THR A 116 17.46 0.19 10.29
C THR A 116 16.92 0.43 8.89
N ASP A 117 17.66 1.12 8.01
CA ASP A 117 17.17 1.53 6.69
C ASP A 117 16.63 0.34 5.88
N ASP A 118 17.41 -0.75 5.80
CA ASP A 118 17.07 -1.96 5.05
C ASP A 118 15.88 -2.72 5.63
N LEU A 119 15.53 -2.53 6.91
CA LEU A 119 14.53 -3.34 7.61
C LEU A 119 13.12 -3.12 7.06
N MET A 120 12.84 -1.94 6.50
CA MET A 120 11.55 -1.60 5.88
C MET A 120 11.58 -1.60 4.35
N GLU A 121 12.69 -2.05 3.77
CA GLU A 121 12.89 -2.18 2.32
C GLU A 121 12.88 -3.64 1.88
N ASN A 122 13.44 -4.51 2.73
CA ASN A 122 13.64 -5.92 2.44
C ASN A 122 12.84 -6.80 3.40
N GLY A 123 11.71 -7.32 2.93
CA GLY A 123 10.84 -8.18 3.72
C GLY A 123 9.66 -8.70 2.91
N THR A 124 8.70 -9.28 3.63
CA THR A 124 7.54 -9.93 3.04
C THR A 124 6.25 -9.28 3.52
N LEU A 125 5.39 -8.91 2.57
CA LEU A 125 4.06 -8.36 2.84
C LEU A 125 3.02 -9.49 2.84
N TYR A 126 2.06 -9.39 3.76
CA TYR A 126 0.97 -10.34 3.95
C TYR A 126 -0.38 -9.64 4.07
N ALA A 127 -1.46 -10.31 3.69
CA ALA A 127 -2.84 -9.92 3.98
C ALA A 127 -3.52 -10.95 4.89
N ALA A 128 -4.39 -10.51 5.80
CA ALA A 128 -5.17 -11.41 6.66
C ALA A 128 -6.32 -12.08 5.89
N LYS A 129 -6.52 -13.39 6.11
CA LYS A 129 -7.75 -14.13 5.80
C LYS A 129 -8.32 -14.65 7.12
N PHE A 130 -9.54 -14.24 7.45
CA PHE A 130 -10.28 -14.72 8.61
C PHE A 130 -11.28 -15.80 8.16
N GLU A 131 -11.36 -16.88 8.93
CA GLU A 131 -12.27 -18.00 8.69
C GLU A 131 -13.49 -17.88 9.63
N ASN A 132 -14.58 -18.59 9.31
CA ASN A 132 -15.85 -18.49 10.05
C ASN A 132 -15.77 -19.05 11.48
N ASP A 133 -14.75 -19.84 11.81
CA ASP A 133 -14.53 -20.43 13.13
C ASP A 133 -13.77 -19.49 14.10
N GLY A 134 -13.52 -18.24 13.67
CA GLY A 134 -12.77 -17.25 14.45
C GLY A 134 -11.25 -17.38 14.33
N THR A 135 -10.75 -18.31 13.53
CA THR A 135 -9.33 -18.39 13.21
C THR A 135 -8.96 -17.48 12.04
N GLY A 136 -7.66 -17.30 11.81
CA GLY A 136 -7.18 -16.56 10.66
C GLY A 136 -5.76 -16.94 10.29
N LYS A 137 -5.38 -16.61 9.05
CA LYS A 137 -4.05 -16.85 8.51
C LYS A 137 -3.55 -15.63 7.73
N TRP A 138 -2.23 -15.49 7.71
CA TRP A 138 -1.55 -14.48 6.92
C TRP A 138 -1.17 -15.05 5.56
N MET A 139 -1.70 -14.44 4.51
CA MET A 139 -1.48 -14.83 3.12
C MET A 139 -0.36 -13.99 2.53
N GLU A 140 0.72 -14.62 2.10
CA GLU A 140 1.85 -13.93 1.48
C GLU A 140 1.43 -13.25 0.17
N LEU A 141 1.90 -12.01 0.00
CA LEU A 141 1.74 -11.21 -1.20
C LEU A 141 3.07 -11.15 -1.96
N SER A 142 3.32 -12.20 -2.74
CA SER A 142 4.47 -12.32 -3.64
C SER A 142 4.02 -12.53 -5.09
N PRO A 143 4.89 -12.32 -6.09
CA PRO A 143 4.57 -12.54 -7.51
C PRO A 143 3.99 -13.94 -7.76
N ALA A 144 4.60 -14.97 -7.16
CA ALA A 144 4.12 -16.35 -7.28
C ALA A 144 2.74 -16.56 -6.63
N ALA A 145 2.50 -15.96 -5.47
CA ALA A 145 1.22 -16.09 -4.76
C ALA A 145 0.07 -15.31 -5.43
N THR A 146 0.41 -14.26 -6.20
CA THR A 146 -0.54 -13.33 -6.81
C THR A 146 -0.73 -13.57 -8.32
N GLY A 147 0.26 -14.17 -8.99
CA GLY A 147 0.31 -14.25 -10.45
C GLY A 147 0.71 -12.93 -11.12
N MET A 148 1.31 -11.99 -10.37
CA MET A 148 1.86 -10.74 -10.90
C MET A 148 3.29 -10.93 -11.38
N ALA A 149 3.77 -10.05 -12.26
CA ALA A 149 5.09 -10.21 -12.86
C ALA A 149 6.22 -9.84 -11.89
N THR A 150 5.99 -8.84 -11.02
CA THR A 150 7.03 -8.30 -10.14
C THR A 150 6.51 -7.95 -8.76
N GLN A 151 7.40 -7.86 -7.76
CA GLN A 151 7.01 -7.38 -6.42
C GLN A 151 6.52 -5.93 -6.44
N ALA A 152 7.03 -5.11 -7.36
CA ALA A 152 6.54 -3.74 -7.55
C ALA A 152 5.06 -3.73 -7.98
N GLU A 153 4.65 -4.64 -8.87
CA GLU A 153 3.23 -4.80 -9.24
C GLU A 153 2.37 -5.28 -8.06
N VAL A 154 2.92 -6.10 -7.17
CA VAL A 154 2.23 -6.48 -5.93
C VAL A 154 2.03 -5.29 -5.00
N CYS A 155 3.03 -4.42 -4.89
CA CYS A 155 3.03 -3.31 -3.93
C CYS A 155 2.38 -2.01 -4.45
N ILE A 156 2.21 -1.82 -5.78
CA ILE A 156 1.77 -0.53 -6.37
C ILE A 156 0.31 -0.59 -6.90
N PRO A 157 -0.04 -1.37 -7.94
CA PRO A 157 -1.39 -1.47 -8.52
C PRO A 157 -2.34 -2.48 -7.84
N HIS A 158 -2.09 -2.86 -6.58
CA HIS A 158 -2.99 -3.59 -5.67
C HIS A 158 -3.00 -5.14 -5.77
N PRO A 159 -2.84 -5.88 -4.65
CA PRO A 159 -2.94 -7.35 -4.52
C PRO A 159 -4.37 -7.95 -4.60
N HIS A 160 -5.41 -7.18 -4.96
CA HIS A 160 -6.82 -7.57 -4.74
C HIS A 160 -7.41 -8.49 -5.81
N ARG A 161 -6.92 -8.44 -7.06
CA ARG A 161 -7.28 -9.42 -8.10
C ARG A 161 -7.04 -10.86 -7.62
N CYS A 162 -6.05 -11.04 -6.75
CA CYS A 162 -5.60 -12.34 -6.26
C CYS A 162 -6.41 -12.78 -5.04
N LEU A 163 -6.70 -11.85 -4.11
CA LEU A 163 -7.45 -12.14 -2.89
C LEU A 163 -8.93 -12.43 -3.16
N HIS A 164 -9.56 -11.77 -4.16
CA HIS A 164 -10.92 -12.12 -4.59
C HIS A 164 -10.97 -13.45 -5.34
N ARG A 165 -9.97 -13.77 -6.17
CA ARG A 165 -9.92 -15.07 -6.88
C ARG A 165 -9.81 -16.23 -5.89
N ARG A 166 -8.98 -16.08 -4.85
CA ARG A 166 -8.86 -17.07 -3.76
C ARG A 166 -10.06 -17.13 -2.79
N ARG A 167 -11.05 -16.23 -2.87
CA ARG A 167 -12.35 -16.45 -2.21
C ARG A 167 -13.23 -17.41 -2.99
N ASN A 168 -13.07 -17.48 -4.32
CA ASN A 168 -13.98 -18.22 -5.20
C ASN A 168 -13.43 -19.61 -5.62
N ASP A 169 -12.13 -19.86 -5.47
CA ASP A 169 -11.52 -21.15 -5.84
C ASP A 169 -11.60 -22.22 -4.73
N ASP A 170 -12.15 -21.89 -3.55
CA ASP A 170 -12.34 -22.80 -2.39
C ASP A 170 -13.82 -23.26 -2.23
N GLY A 171 -14.64 -23.16 -3.29
CA GLY A 171 -16.07 -23.52 -3.31
C GLY A 171 -16.39 -24.84 -4.01
#